data_AF-A0AAJ4ASY4-F1
#
_entry.id   AF-A0AAJ4ASY4-F1
#
_cell.length_a   1.000
_cell.length_b   1.000
_cell.length_c   1.000
_cell.angle_alpha   90.00
_cell.angle_beta   90.00
_cell.angle_gamma   90.00
#
_symmetry.space_group_name_H-M   'P 1'
#
loop_
_entity.id
_entity.type
_entity.pdbx_description
1 polymer ?
#
loop_
_entity_poly.entity_id
_entity_poly.type
_entity_poly.pdbx_seq_one_letter_code
_entity_poly.pdbx_strand_id
1 'polypeptide(L)'
;MNVIKCLLGTVLILALSGCDNSSGDSKEAPVTPEVTPTYETTKVKFRFNLPSSSPVMDTSEFSYDDRGSYGGSVTALICDPMGEQIYLTTYFIKVDENRWDLYFKLKNNGLNIVDGEVGGLGQYKASLEFDNEGNFIRQYPYLISSFDIEYEDLVQTVEFDFYSTPSTSLDFPLNVSLLDVNGCK
;
A
#
# COMPACT_ATOMS: atom_id res chain seq x y z
N MET A 1 -11.90 -10.06 51.58
CA MET A 1 -11.28 -11.08 52.47
C MET A 1 -12.31 -12.19 52.67
N ASN A 2 -12.04 -13.47 52.53
CA ASN A 2 -10.86 -14.21 52.13
C ASN A 2 -11.38 -15.60 51.71
N VAL A 3 -10.78 -16.11 50.63
CA VAL A 3 -10.48 -17.51 50.30
C VAL A 3 -11.33 -18.61 50.93
N ILE A 4 -11.97 -19.43 50.09
CA ILE A 4 -12.26 -20.83 50.43
C ILE A 4 -11.75 -21.74 49.32
N LYS A 5 -10.65 -22.44 49.61
CA LYS A 5 -10.22 -23.67 48.95
C LYS A 5 -11.15 -24.80 49.39
N CYS A 6 -11.69 -25.58 48.47
CA CYS A 6 -12.16 -26.94 48.77
C CYS A 6 -11.34 -27.94 47.96
N LEU A 7 -10.52 -28.68 48.70
CA LEU A 7 -9.76 -29.84 48.26
C LEU A 7 -10.46 -31.10 48.81
N LEU A 8 -10.54 -32.13 47.97
CA LEU A 8 -10.75 -33.56 48.26
C LEU A 8 -12.07 -34.01 48.92
N GLY A 9 -12.58 -35.15 48.46
CA GLY A 9 -13.33 -36.07 49.33
C GLY A 9 -14.44 -36.84 48.65
N THR A 10 -14.21 -38.13 48.43
CA THR A 10 -15.21 -39.11 48.00
C THR A 10 -16.07 -39.57 49.19
N VAL A 11 -17.35 -39.85 48.90
CA VAL A 11 -18.36 -40.66 49.64
C VAL A 11 -19.15 -39.98 50.80
N LEU A 12 -20.46 -39.81 50.61
CA LEU A 12 -21.59 -40.47 51.32
C LEU A 12 -22.90 -39.66 51.16
N ILE A 13 -24.01 -40.34 50.84
CA ILE A 13 -25.34 -39.76 50.56
C ILE A 13 -26.09 -39.45 51.86
N LEU A 14 -26.74 -38.28 51.95
CA LEU A 14 -27.98 -38.01 52.70
C LEU A 14 -28.66 -36.75 52.12
N ALA A 15 -29.97 -36.81 51.88
CA ALA A 15 -30.78 -35.73 51.30
C ALA A 15 -31.46 -34.87 52.37
N LEU A 16 -31.53 -33.55 52.13
CA LEU A 16 -32.73 -32.66 52.15
C LEU A 16 -32.35 -31.21 52.48
N SER A 17 -32.68 -30.29 51.57
CA SER A 17 -33.54 -29.09 51.77
C SER A 17 -33.21 -28.06 50.69
N GLY A 18 -34.22 -27.65 49.93
CA GLY A 18 -34.08 -26.72 48.82
C GLY A 18 -33.81 -25.28 49.24
N CYS A 19 -33.16 -24.56 48.33
CA CYS A 19 -33.37 -23.15 48.06
C CYS A 19 -33.37 -22.98 46.55
N ASP A 20 -34.55 -22.70 45.98
CA ASP A 20 -34.68 -22.15 44.64
C ASP A 20 -33.94 -20.81 44.58
N ASN A 21 -33.13 -20.64 43.55
CA ASN A 21 -32.79 -19.32 43.02
C ASN A 21 -32.71 -19.43 41.51
N SER A 22 -33.73 -18.86 40.86
CA SER A 22 -33.76 -18.47 39.46
C SER A 22 -32.41 -17.91 39.00
N SER A 23 -31.81 -18.51 37.99
CA SER A 23 -30.72 -17.90 37.21
C SER A 23 -30.90 -18.34 35.78
N GLY A 24 -31.27 -17.39 34.92
CA GLY A 24 -31.69 -17.61 33.54
C GLY A 24 -30.68 -18.42 32.73
N ASP A 25 -31.21 -19.37 31.98
CA ASP A 25 -30.56 -19.98 30.83
C ASP A 25 -30.48 -18.93 29.72
N SER A 26 -29.54 -17.99 29.83
CA SER A 26 -29.17 -17.14 28.70
C SER A 26 -28.23 -17.96 27.82
N LYS A 27 -28.78 -18.59 26.79
CA LYS A 27 -27.99 -18.99 25.62
C LYS A 27 -27.17 -17.78 25.17
N GLU A 28 -25.87 -17.85 25.37
CA GLU A 28 -24.94 -16.87 24.84
C GLU A 28 -25.06 -16.91 23.31
N ALA A 29 -25.50 -15.79 22.72
CA ALA A 29 -25.59 -15.67 21.29
C ALA A 29 -24.18 -15.77 20.70
N PRO A 30 -23.99 -16.45 19.54
CA PRO A 30 -22.69 -16.49 18.91
C PRO A 30 -22.23 -15.06 18.62
N VAL A 31 -21.06 -14.69 19.13
CA VAL A 31 -20.40 -13.43 18.80
C VAL A 31 -20.06 -13.50 17.32
N THR A 32 -20.87 -12.86 16.49
CA THR A 32 -20.51 -12.64 15.09
C THR A 32 -19.30 -11.72 15.11
N PRO A 33 -18.14 -12.11 14.55
CA PRO A 33 -17.02 -11.19 14.45
C PRO A 33 -17.47 -9.95 13.68
N GLU A 34 -17.33 -8.79 14.30
CA GLU A 34 -17.61 -7.51 13.65
C GLU A 34 -16.54 -7.33 12.57
N VAL A 35 -16.94 -7.53 11.30
CA VAL A 35 -16.06 -7.27 10.16
C VAL A 35 -16.07 -5.77 9.93
N THR A 36 -15.07 -5.08 10.46
CA THR A 36 -14.84 -3.67 10.12
C THR A 36 -14.28 -3.61 8.69
N PRO A 37 -14.97 -2.98 7.72
CA PRO A 37 -14.41 -2.80 6.39
C PRO A 37 -13.13 -1.99 6.47
N THR A 38 -12.06 -2.42 5.79
CA THR A 38 -10.85 -1.61 5.66
C THR A 38 -11.02 -0.64 4.49
N TYR A 39 -10.69 0.62 4.72
CA TYR A 39 -10.76 1.67 3.69
C TYR A 39 -9.41 1.91 3.01
N GLU A 40 -8.37 1.20 3.45
CA GLU A 40 -7.01 1.39 2.96
C GLU A 40 -6.87 1.08 1.47
N THR A 41 -6.05 1.86 0.78
CA THR A 41 -5.65 1.58 -0.58
C THR A 41 -4.56 0.52 -0.59
N THR A 42 -4.81 -0.63 -1.19
CA THR A 42 -3.79 -1.68 -1.38
C THR A 42 -3.24 -1.72 -2.80
N LYS A 43 -3.88 -1.02 -3.75
CA LYS A 43 -3.50 -1.01 -5.16
C LYS A 43 -3.80 0.31 -5.84
N VAL A 44 -2.83 0.79 -6.61
CA VAL A 44 -2.95 1.92 -7.54
C VAL A 44 -2.64 1.42 -8.95
N LYS A 45 -3.55 1.66 -9.88
CA LYS A 45 -3.37 1.36 -11.30
C LYS A 45 -3.12 2.65 -12.07
N PHE A 46 -2.10 2.60 -12.90
CA PHE A 46 -1.68 3.72 -13.70
C PHE A 46 -1.67 3.39 -15.17
N ARG A 47 -2.09 4.35 -16.00
CA ARG A 47 -1.79 4.34 -17.43
C ARG A 47 -1.34 5.71 -17.88
N PHE A 48 -0.09 5.79 -18.31
CA PHE A 48 0.56 7.03 -18.73
C PHE A 48 1.00 6.99 -20.19
N ASN A 49 1.23 8.17 -20.74
CA ASN A 49 2.22 8.36 -21.79
C ASN A 49 3.41 9.14 -21.20
N LEU A 50 4.62 8.60 -21.29
CA LEU A 50 5.87 9.28 -20.94
C LEU A 50 6.50 9.86 -22.22
N PRO A 51 6.97 11.13 -22.23
CA PRO A 51 7.48 11.73 -23.46
C PRO A 51 8.81 11.10 -23.90
N SER A 52 8.84 10.37 -25.01
CA SER A 52 10.09 9.76 -25.49
C SER A 52 11.18 10.78 -25.85
N SER A 53 10.80 12.03 -26.16
CA SER A 53 11.75 13.13 -26.40
C SER A 53 12.30 13.80 -25.14
N SER A 54 11.86 13.39 -23.93
CA SER A 54 12.46 13.89 -22.69
C SER A 54 13.97 13.63 -22.65
N PRO A 55 14.76 14.57 -22.11
CA PRO A 55 16.19 14.37 -21.95
C PRO A 55 16.46 13.24 -20.96
N VAL A 56 17.53 12.49 -21.21
CA VAL A 56 18.09 11.56 -20.22
C VAL A 56 18.71 12.37 -19.09
N MET A 57 18.40 12.00 -17.85
CA MET A 57 18.84 12.66 -16.62
C MET A 57 19.66 11.69 -15.77
N ASP A 58 20.57 12.25 -14.96
CA ASP A 58 21.30 11.49 -13.96
C ASP A 58 20.41 11.27 -12.72
N THR A 59 20.06 10.00 -12.45
CA THR A 59 19.21 9.63 -11.30
C THR A 59 19.86 10.05 -9.96
N SER A 60 21.19 10.23 -9.90
CA SER A 60 21.89 10.66 -8.69
C SER A 60 21.66 12.12 -8.33
N GLU A 61 21.22 12.94 -9.28
CA GLU A 61 20.87 14.35 -9.07
C GLU A 61 19.38 14.56 -8.73
N PHE A 62 18.60 13.48 -8.62
CA PHE A 62 17.18 13.55 -8.34
C PHE A 62 16.87 14.26 -7.02
N SER A 63 15.92 15.19 -7.05
CA SER A 63 15.37 15.86 -5.86
C SER A 63 13.88 16.15 -6.03
N TYR A 64 13.08 15.88 -5.00
CA TYR A 64 11.64 16.17 -5.03
C TYR A 64 11.33 17.67 -5.16
N ASP A 65 12.23 18.51 -4.66
CA ASP A 65 12.04 19.96 -4.56
C ASP A 65 12.62 20.70 -5.78
N ASP A 66 13.34 19.99 -6.66
CA ASP A 66 13.87 20.54 -7.91
C ASP A 66 13.11 20.00 -9.13
N ARG A 67 12.30 20.87 -9.75
CA ARG A 67 11.55 20.58 -10.98
C ARG A 67 12.44 20.24 -12.18
N GLY A 68 13.71 20.62 -12.15
CA GLY A 68 14.68 20.30 -13.21
C GLY A 68 15.24 18.88 -13.12
N SER A 69 15.09 18.21 -11.97
CA SER A 69 15.68 16.90 -11.71
C SER A 69 14.80 15.71 -12.13
N TYR A 70 13.63 15.96 -12.70
CA TYR A 70 12.70 14.92 -13.18
C TYR A 70 11.88 15.39 -14.39
N GLY A 71 11.42 14.43 -15.20
CA GLY A 71 10.69 14.70 -16.44
C GLY A 71 9.20 15.00 -16.23
N GLY A 72 8.65 14.52 -15.11
CA GLY A 72 7.28 14.83 -14.72
C GLY A 72 6.89 14.14 -13.41
N SER A 73 5.70 14.49 -12.93
CA SER A 73 5.16 13.92 -11.69
C SER A 73 3.63 13.82 -11.77
N VAL A 74 3.06 12.78 -11.17
CA VAL A 74 1.60 12.57 -11.04
C VAL A 74 1.27 12.33 -9.58
N THR A 75 0.22 12.97 -9.08
CA THR A 75 -0.26 12.78 -7.71
C THR A 75 -1.62 12.10 -7.71
N ALA A 76 -1.76 11.07 -6.88
CA ALA A 76 -3.01 10.39 -6.54
C ALA A 76 -3.39 10.67 -5.09
N LEU A 77 -4.68 10.61 -4.79
CA LEU A 77 -5.18 10.49 -3.42
C LEU A 77 -5.39 9.01 -3.13
N ILE A 78 -4.80 8.52 -2.05
CA ILE A 78 -5.01 7.15 -1.53
C ILE A 78 -5.54 7.23 -0.11
N CYS A 79 -6.07 6.14 0.44
CA CYS A 79 -6.53 6.09 1.82
C CYS A 79 -5.60 5.26 2.69
N ASP A 80 -5.34 5.75 3.89
CA ASP A 80 -4.65 4.99 4.92
C ASP A 80 -5.61 4.02 5.65
N PRO A 81 -5.10 3.15 6.55
CA PRO A 81 -5.92 2.23 7.33
C PRO A 81 -6.98 2.88 8.23
N MET A 82 -6.82 4.16 8.58
CA MET A 82 -7.79 4.94 9.36
C MET A 82 -8.86 5.60 8.48
N GLY A 83 -8.72 5.52 7.16
CA GLY A 83 -9.60 6.13 6.17
C GLY A 83 -9.26 7.60 5.84
N GLU A 84 -8.12 8.12 6.29
CA GLU A 84 -7.66 9.46 5.89
C GLU A 84 -7.19 9.42 4.43
N GLN A 85 -7.61 10.41 3.64
CA GLN A 85 -7.07 10.62 2.30
C GLN A 85 -5.71 11.31 2.34
N ILE A 86 -4.72 10.73 1.68
CA ILE A 86 -3.33 11.17 1.70
C ILE A 86 -2.77 11.24 0.28
N TYR A 87 -1.82 12.15 0.05
CA TYR A 87 -1.18 12.32 -1.25
C TYR A 87 -0.06 11.31 -1.47
N LEU A 88 -0.13 10.63 -2.62
CA LEU A 88 0.91 9.78 -3.18
C LEU A 88 1.36 10.37 -4.51
N THR A 89 2.61 10.81 -4.59
CA THR A 89 3.20 11.39 -5.81
C THR A 89 4.20 10.42 -6.42
N THR A 90 4.06 10.15 -7.71
CA THR A 90 5.01 9.40 -8.53
C THR A 90 5.80 10.39 -9.39
N TYR A 91 7.13 10.29 -9.37
CA TYR A 91 8.06 11.09 -10.15
C TYR A 91 8.70 10.21 -11.23
N PHE A 92 8.79 10.72 -12.46
CA PHE A 92 9.32 10.01 -13.62
C PHE A 92 10.62 10.65 -14.08
N ILE A 93 11.68 9.86 -14.17
CA ILE A 93 13.01 10.32 -14.58
C ILE A 93 13.45 9.43 -15.73
N LYS A 94 13.69 10.01 -16.90
CA LYS A 94 14.22 9.25 -18.03
C LYS A 94 15.71 9.02 -17.79
N VAL A 95 16.15 7.77 -17.78
CA VAL A 95 17.54 7.40 -17.48
C VAL A 95 18.25 6.73 -18.64
N ASP A 96 17.50 6.31 -19.66
CA ASP A 96 18.02 5.84 -20.94
C ASP A 96 16.95 6.06 -22.04
N GLU A 97 17.29 5.83 -23.30
CA GLU A 97 16.42 6.06 -24.48
C GLU A 97 14.99 5.49 -24.29
N ASN A 98 14.89 4.25 -23.80
CA ASN A 98 13.63 3.55 -23.56
C ASN A 98 13.44 3.12 -22.11
N ARG A 99 14.12 3.78 -21.16
CA ARG A 99 14.06 3.42 -19.73
C ARG A 99 13.73 4.64 -18.87
N TRP A 100 12.78 4.44 -17.97
CA TRP A 100 12.35 5.42 -16.98
C TRP A 100 12.50 4.86 -15.57
N ASP A 101 13.04 5.65 -14.67
CA ASP A 101 13.05 5.41 -13.23
C ASP A 101 11.87 6.11 -12.56
N LEU A 102 11.28 5.43 -11.58
CA LEU A 102 10.09 5.85 -10.87
C LEU A 102 10.40 5.96 -9.38
N TYR A 103 10.16 7.15 -8.83
CA TYR A 103 10.28 7.43 -7.41
C TYR A 103 8.90 7.76 -6.86
N PHE A 104 8.58 7.17 -5.71
CA PHE A 104 7.30 7.38 -5.04
C PHE A 104 7.52 8.22 -3.79
N LYS A 105 6.60 9.13 -3.52
CA LYS A 105 6.59 9.96 -2.31
C LYS A 105 5.20 9.90 -1.71
N LEU A 106 5.12 9.55 -0.43
CA LEU A 106 3.89 9.53 0.34
C LEU A 106 3.93 10.64 1.39
N LYS A 107 2.96 11.55 1.37
CA LYS A 107 3.02 12.80 2.15
C LYS A 107 4.36 13.53 1.89
N ASN A 108 5.24 13.59 2.90
CA ASN A 108 6.55 14.25 2.80
C ASN A 108 7.73 13.27 2.68
N ASN A 109 7.47 11.96 2.66
CA ASN A 109 8.51 10.94 2.77
C ASN A 109 8.66 10.17 1.44
N GLY A 110 9.89 9.86 1.06
CA GLY A 110 10.15 8.92 -0.02
C GLY A 110 9.66 7.52 0.36
N LEU A 111 8.98 6.85 -0.56
CA LEU A 111 8.39 5.54 -0.36
C LEU A 111 9.21 4.45 -1.05
N ASN A 112 9.91 3.64 -0.27
CA ASN A 112 10.75 2.56 -0.81
C ASN A 112 9.92 1.47 -1.50
N ILE A 113 10.45 0.95 -2.61
CA ILE A 113 9.90 -0.19 -3.34
C ILE A 113 10.64 -1.48 -2.97
N VAL A 114 9.89 -2.51 -2.59
CA VAL A 114 10.42 -3.85 -2.28
C VAL A 114 11.18 -4.40 -3.48
N ASP A 115 12.40 -4.90 -3.27
CA ASP A 115 13.30 -5.39 -4.33
C ASP A 115 13.64 -4.36 -5.42
N GLY A 116 13.38 -3.07 -5.17
CA GLY A 116 13.79 -1.98 -6.04
C GLY A 116 15.31 -1.84 -6.11
N GLU A 117 15.80 -1.09 -7.10
CA GLU A 117 17.20 -0.67 -7.13
C GLU A 117 17.37 0.58 -6.25
N VAL A 118 18.53 0.73 -5.61
CA VAL A 118 18.83 1.97 -4.87
C VAL A 118 18.98 3.13 -5.87
N GLY A 119 18.17 4.16 -5.69
CA GLY A 119 18.18 5.41 -6.46
C GLY A 119 19.05 6.51 -5.85
N GLY A 120 19.07 7.69 -6.47
CA GLY A 120 19.97 8.80 -6.09
C GLY A 120 19.79 9.32 -4.67
N LEU A 121 18.58 9.26 -4.13
CA LEU A 121 18.26 9.65 -2.76
C LEU A 121 18.49 8.53 -1.72
N GLY A 122 19.07 7.39 -2.12
CA GLY A 122 19.15 6.18 -1.29
C GLY A 122 17.83 5.42 -1.13
N GLN A 123 16.74 5.94 -1.70
CA GLN A 123 15.45 5.26 -1.79
C GLN A 123 15.51 4.11 -2.81
N TYR A 124 14.85 3.00 -2.50
CA TYR A 124 14.58 1.95 -3.47
C TYR A 124 13.51 2.38 -4.48
N LYS A 125 13.89 2.48 -5.75
CA LYS A 125 13.06 2.91 -6.88
C LYS A 125 12.57 1.73 -7.72
N ALA A 126 11.58 2.01 -8.57
CA ALA A 126 11.20 1.13 -9.67
C ALA A 126 11.72 1.67 -11.01
N SER A 127 11.62 0.86 -12.05
CA SER A 127 11.89 1.24 -13.43
C SER A 127 10.83 0.69 -14.38
N LEU A 128 10.57 1.38 -15.48
CA LEU A 128 9.80 0.91 -16.63
C LEU A 128 10.69 0.89 -17.86
N GLU A 129 10.53 -0.15 -18.69
CA GLU A 129 11.21 -0.30 -19.97
C GLU A 129 10.22 -0.39 -21.10
N PHE A 130 10.59 0.23 -22.22
CA PHE A 130 9.79 0.32 -23.44
C PHE A 130 10.59 -0.23 -24.64
N ASP A 131 9.89 -0.59 -25.72
CA ASP A 131 10.52 -0.85 -27.01
C ASP A 131 10.76 0.46 -27.78
N ASN A 132 11.38 0.37 -28.96
CA ASN A 132 11.68 1.54 -29.80
C ASN A 132 10.42 2.19 -30.37
N GLU A 133 9.31 1.47 -30.40
CA GLU A 133 7.99 1.95 -30.79
C GLU A 133 7.23 2.60 -29.62
N GLY A 134 7.81 2.62 -28.42
CA GLY A 134 7.22 3.22 -27.22
C GLY A 134 6.20 2.33 -26.51
N ASN A 135 6.12 1.04 -26.82
CA ASN A 135 5.27 0.10 -26.11
C ASN A 135 5.97 -0.40 -24.84
N PHE A 136 5.20 -0.57 -23.76
CA PHE A 136 5.71 -1.14 -22.53
C PHE A 136 6.18 -2.58 -22.71
N ILE A 137 7.40 -2.87 -22.27
CA ILE A 137 7.99 -4.21 -22.24
C ILE A 137 7.84 -4.82 -20.84
N ARG A 138 8.34 -4.11 -19.82
CA ARG A 138 8.39 -4.61 -18.45
C ARG A 138 8.54 -3.49 -17.42
N GLN A 139 8.24 -3.85 -16.19
CA GLN A 139 8.62 -3.11 -14.99
C GLN A 139 9.67 -3.88 -14.19
N TYR A 140 10.49 -3.15 -13.45
CA TYR A 140 11.41 -3.68 -12.45
C TYR A 140 11.20 -2.94 -11.12
N PRO A 141 11.02 -3.64 -9.99
CA PRO A 141 10.81 -5.08 -9.86
C PRO A 141 9.55 -5.57 -10.60
N TYR A 142 9.44 -6.89 -10.82
CA TYR A 142 8.28 -7.46 -11.53
C TYR A 142 6.95 -7.11 -10.83
N LEU A 143 6.93 -7.11 -9.51
CA LEU A 143 5.83 -6.57 -8.72
C LEU A 143 6.33 -5.31 -8.01
N ILE A 144 5.84 -4.13 -8.41
CA ILE A 144 6.17 -2.88 -7.71
C ILE A 144 5.24 -2.79 -6.51
N SER A 145 5.77 -3.04 -5.32
CA SER A 145 5.08 -2.87 -4.05
C SER A 145 5.89 -1.95 -3.15
N SER A 146 5.21 -1.12 -2.38
CA SER A 146 5.87 -0.38 -1.30
C SER A 146 6.39 -1.32 -0.23
N PHE A 147 7.40 -0.86 0.52
CA PHE A 147 7.65 -1.35 1.87
C PHE A 147 6.44 -1.09 2.77
N ASP A 148 6.44 -1.71 3.95
CA ASP A 148 5.49 -1.45 5.02
C ASP A 148 5.44 0.04 5.35
N ILE A 149 4.23 0.59 5.31
CA ILE A 149 3.92 1.95 5.73
C ILE A 149 3.25 1.84 7.10
N GLU A 150 3.90 2.38 8.12
CA GLU A 150 3.44 2.28 9.51
C GLU A 150 2.46 3.41 9.86
N TYR A 151 1.33 3.05 10.48
CA TYR A 151 0.26 3.93 10.96
C TYR A 151 -0.15 3.52 12.37
N GLU A 152 0.49 4.10 13.39
CA GLU A 152 0.27 3.70 14.80
C GLU A 152 0.42 2.17 14.97
N ASP A 153 -0.68 1.44 15.16
CA ASP A 153 -0.72 -0.02 15.32
C ASP A 153 -1.10 -0.78 14.03
N LEU A 154 -1.16 -0.08 12.90
CA LEU A 154 -1.56 -0.60 11.59
C LEU A 154 -0.40 -0.51 10.59
N VAL A 155 -0.38 -1.44 9.63
CA VAL A 155 0.61 -1.50 8.56
C VAL A 155 -0.11 -1.62 7.23
N GLN A 156 0.31 -0.83 6.25
CA GLN A 156 -0.22 -0.82 4.90
C GLN A 156 0.90 -1.08 3.89
N THR A 157 0.57 -1.81 2.82
CA THR A 157 1.40 -1.91 1.61
C THR A 157 0.60 -1.51 0.39
N VAL A 158 1.22 -0.82 -0.55
CA VAL A 158 0.57 -0.38 -1.80
C VAL A 158 1.25 -1.03 -2.99
N GLU A 159 0.47 -1.77 -3.78
CA GLU A 159 0.89 -2.29 -5.10
C GLU A 159 0.67 -1.23 -6.18
N PHE A 160 1.65 -1.08 -7.08
CA PHE A 160 1.59 -0.22 -8.24
C PHE A 160 1.55 -1.06 -9.51
N ASP A 161 0.41 -1.05 -10.18
CA ASP A 161 0.12 -1.94 -11.31
C ASP A 161 0.22 -1.19 -12.64
N PHE A 162 1.29 -1.48 -13.38
CA PHE A 162 1.51 -1.02 -14.75
C PHE A 162 1.28 -2.12 -15.79
N TYR A 163 1.18 -3.39 -15.37
CA TYR A 163 0.99 -4.52 -16.27
C TYR A 163 -0.46 -4.64 -16.75
N SER A 164 -1.44 -4.43 -15.87
CA SER A 164 -2.85 -4.58 -16.25
C SER A 164 -3.32 -3.45 -17.17
N THR A 165 -2.64 -2.30 -17.12
CA THR A 165 -2.92 -1.13 -17.98
C THR A 165 -1.63 -0.54 -18.53
N PRO A 166 -1.03 -1.16 -19.57
CA PRO A 166 0.28 -0.79 -20.08
C PRO A 166 0.35 0.69 -20.46
N SER A 167 1.38 1.35 -19.93
CA SER A 167 1.73 2.73 -20.29
C SER A 167 2.49 2.76 -21.62
N THR A 168 2.68 3.95 -22.19
CA THR A 168 3.47 4.15 -23.41
C THR A 168 4.59 5.15 -23.17
N SER A 169 5.60 5.13 -24.03
CA SER A 169 6.66 6.13 -24.13
C SER A 169 6.73 6.67 -25.56
N LEU A 170 5.79 7.55 -25.92
CA LEU A 170 5.71 8.16 -27.26
C LEU A 170 6.12 9.62 -27.21
N ASP A 171 6.41 10.22 -28.38
CA ASP A 171 6.75 11.65 -28.50
C ASP A 171 5.49 12.54 -28.39
N PHE A 172 4.80 12.39 -27.26
CA PHE A 172 3.70 13.22 -26.83
C PHE A 172 3.96 13.67 -25.38
N PRO A 173 3.35 14.79 -24.94
CA PRO A 173 3.48 15.23 -23.56
C PRO A 173 3.05 14.15 -22.55
N LEU A 174 3.48 14.34 -21.29
CA LEU A 174 3.05 13.50 -20.19
C LEU A 174 1.52 13.54 -20.10
N ASN A 175 0.88 12.39 -20.18
CA ASN A 175 -0.57 12.26 -20.07
C ASN A 175 -0.93 11.12 -19.13
N VAL A 176 -1.97 11.33 -18.32
CA VAL A 176 -2.56 10.29 -17.46
C VAL A 176 -3.90 9.91 -18.08
N SER A 177 -3.97 8.71 -18.66
CA SER A 177 -5.20 8.17 -19.28
C SER A 177 -5.99 7.26 -18.34
N LEU A 178 -5.33 6.71 -17.31
CA LEU A 178 -5.97 6.02 -16.20
C LEU A 178 -5.24 6.33 -14.91
N LEU A 179 -6.02 6.63 -13.89
CA LEU A 179 -5.64 6.63 -12.49
C LEU A 179 -6.78 6.01 -11.70
N ASP A 180 -6.59 4.78 -11.22
CA ASP A 180 -7.59 4.05 -10.45
C ASP A 180 -6.96 3.58 -9.14
N VAL A 181 -7.63 3.86 -8.03
CA VAL A 181 -7.18 3.49 -6.68
C VAL A 181 -8.28 2.65 -6.05
N ASN A 182 -7.91 1.54 -5.42
CA ASN A 182 -8.86 0.81 -4.58
C ASN A 182 -8.92 1.42 -3.17
N GLY A 183 -9.90 0.95 -2.39
CA GLY A 183 -10.20 1.54 -1.08
C GLY A 183 -10.98 2.85 -1.19
N CYS A 184 -10.92 3.65 -0.14
CA CYS A 184 -11.55 4.98 -0.05
C CYS A 184 -13.08 5.04 -0.21
N LYS A 185 -13.82 3.94 0.02
CA LYS A 185 -15.29 3.90 -0.12
C LYS A 185 -15.98 3.25 1.06
#